data_AF-A0A1Y3AVU5-F1
#
_entry.id   AF-A0A1Y3AVU5-F1
#
_cell.length_a   1.000
_cell.length_b   1.000
_cell.length_c   1.000
_cell.angle_alpha   90.00
_cell.angle_beta   90.00
_cell.angle_gamma   90.00
#
_symmetry.space_group_name_H-M   'P 1'
#
loop_
_entity.id
_entity.type
_entity.pdbx_description
1 polymer ?
#
loop_
_entity_poly.entity_id
_entity_poly.type
_entity_poly.pdbx_seq_one_letter_code
_entity_poly.pdbx_strand_id
1 'polypeptide(L)' 'MDRIRKSFRNSFRKKKTDIITESQKPHQWQSDEQSVRSGTCIFTVKYLGCVEVYESRGMQICEDALRRLR' A
#
# COMPACT_ATOMS: atom_id res chain seq x y z
N MET A 1 35.56 -33.07 17.71
CA MET A 1 34.57 -33.44 16.67
C MET A 1 33.20 -32.91 17.11
N ASP A 2 32.98 -31.58 17.08
CA ASP A 2 31.83 -30.98 17.81
C ASP A 2 30.99 -30.02 16.96
N ARG A 3 31.39 -29.76 15.71
CA ARG A 3 30.65 -28.89 14.78
C ARG A 3 29.46 -29.59 14.13
N ILE A 4 29.46 -30.91 14.05
CA ILE A 4 28.40 -31.69 13.37
C ILE A 4 27.13 -31.76 14.24
N ARG A 5 27.24 -31.81 15.57
CA ARG A 5 26.07 -31.96 16.47
C ARG A 5 25.20 -30.70 16.57
N LYS A 6 25.71 -29.53 16.18
CA LYS A 6 24.99 -28.25 16.26
C LYS A 6 24.15 -27.94 15.00
N SER A 7 24.44 -28.56 13.86
CA SER A 7 23.66 -28.32 12.62
C SER A 7 22.33 -29.08 12.60
N PHE A 8 22.29 -30.31 13.13
CA PHE A 8 21.04 -31.10 13.19
C PHE A 8 20.01 -30.54 14.16
N ARG A 9 20.42 -29.84 15.22
CA ARG A 9 19.46 -29.26 16.19
C ARG A 9 18.78 -28.00 15.65
N ASN A 10 19.38 -27.32 14.68
CA ASN A 10 18.82 -26.12 14.07
C ASN A 10 17.97 -26.39 12.82
N SER A 11 18.04 -27.57 12.21
CA SER A 11 17.22 -27.93 11.04
C SER A 11 15.81 -28.41 11.40
N PHE A 12 15.58 -28.91 12.62
CA PHE A 12 14.23 -29.30 13.10
C PHE A 12 13.45 -28.15 13.75
N ARG A 13 14.07 -26.99 13.99
CA ARG A 13 13.32 -25.73 14.10
C ARG A 13 12.97 -25.28 12.68
N LYS A 14 12.08 -26.04 12.05
CA LYS A 14 11.22 -25.53 10.98
C LYS A 14 10.66 -24.22 11.53
N LYS A 15 11.13 -23.08 11.02
CA LYS A 15 10.49 -21.79 11.26
C LYS A 15 9.01 -22.08 11.05
N LYS A 16 8.19 -21.89 12.10
CA LYS A 16 6.75 -21.69 11.93
C LYS A 16 6.69 -20.74 10.75
N THR A 17 6.24 -21.23 9.60
CA THR A 17 5.94 -20.40 8.44
C THR A 17 5.16 -19.26 9.03
N ASP A 18 5.76 -18.07 9.04
CA ASP A 18 5.08 -16.86 9.47
C ASP A 18 3.84 -16.83 8.59
N ILE A 19 2.70 -17.26 9.15
CA ILE A 19 1.39 -16.98 8.59
C ILE A 19 1.29 -15.49 8.84
N ILE A 20 1.97 -14.71 7.99
CA ILE A 20 1.92 -13.27 8.00
C ILE A 20 0.45 -13.01 7.70
N THR A 21 -0.31 -12.75 8.75
CA THR A 21 -1.69 -12.31 8.62
C THR A 21 -1.66 -11.05 7.77
N GLU A 22 -2.75 -10.75 7.07
CA GLU A 22 -2.79 -9.59 6.19
C GLU A 22 -2.44 -8.29 6.95
N SER A 23 -2.74 -8.24 8.26
CA SER A 23 -2.33 -7.20 9.22
C SER A 23 -0.83 -7.15 9.56
N GLN A 24 -0.08 -8.23 9.35
CA GLN A 24 1.37 -8.29 9.57
C GLN A 24 2.18 -7.88 8.33
N LYS A 25 1.56 -7.79 7.15
CA LYS A 25 2.23 -7.16 6.01
C LYS A 25 2.31 -5.66 6.30
N PRO A 26 3.46 -5.01 6.07
CA PRO A 26 3.53 -3.56 6.14
C PRO A 26 2.45 -3.03 5.20
N HIS A 27 1.50 -2.28 5.77
CA HIS A 27 0.40 -1.73 5.01
C HIS A 27 0.98 -0.91 3.86
N GLN A 28 0.54 -1.18 2.63
CA GLN A 28 1.18 -0.63 1.42
C GLN A 28 1.29 0.90 1.45
N TRP A 29 0.34 1.56 2.13
CA TRP A 29 0.27 3.01 2.26
C TRP A 29 0.81 3.56 3.59
N GLN A 30 1.48 2.77 4.43
CA GLN A 30 1.93 3.24 5.75
C GLN A 30 2.88 4.45 5.65
N SER A 31 3.78 4.43 4.68
CA SER A 31 4.69 5.57 4.41
C SER A 31 3.94 6.79 3.88
N ASP A 32 2.95 6.57 3.01
CA ASP A 32 2.12 7.62 2.44
C ASP A 32 1.23 8.26 3.51
N GLU A 33 0.64 7.45 4.40
CA GLU A 33 -0.17 7.90 5.54
C GLU A 33 0.64 8.79 6.48
N GLN A 34 1.89 8.42 6.79
CA GLN A 34 2.80 9.25 7.57
C GLN A 34 3.10 10.57 6.86
N SER A 35 3.36 10.52 5.55
CA SER A 35 3.63 11.70 4.73
C SER A 35 2.43 12.62 4.58
N VAL A 36 1.20 12.08 4.54
CA VAL A 36 -0.05 12.86 4.51
C VAL A 36 -0.22 13.59 5.83
N ARG A 37 -0.01 12.91 6.96
CA ARG A 37 -0.06 13.53 8.30
C ARG A 37 1.00 14.63 8.49
N SER A 38 2.18 14.48 7.91
CA SER A 38 3.23 15.52 7.94
C SER A 38 3.07 16.61 6.89
N GLY A 39 2.11 16.48 5.96
CA GLY A 39 1.91 17.43 4.86
C GLY A 39 2.99 17.40 3.77
N THR A 40 3.74 16.31 3.67
CA THR A 40 4.86 16.14 2.71
C THR A 40 4.60 15.07 1.64
N CYS A 41 3.37 14.56 1.55
CA CYS A 41 2.99 13.52 0.59
C CYS A 41 2.83 14.10 -0.82
N ILE A 42 3.56 13.54 -1.80
CA ILE A 42 3.58 14.00 -3.19
C ILE A 42 3.59 12.78 -4.12
N PHE A 43 2.80 12.84 -5.19
CA PHE A 43 2.78 11.83 -6.25
C PHE A 43 2.87 12.49 -7.63
N THR A 44 3.54 11.81 -8.57
CA THR A 44 3.59 12.24 -9.96
C THR A 44 2.27 11.92 -10.66
N VAL A 45 1.53 12.95 -11.10
CA VAL A 45 0.23 12.80 -11.77
C VAL A 45 0.12 13.72 -12.98
N LYS A 46 -0.78 13.39 -13.91
CA LYS A 46 -1.17 14.27 -15.02
C LYS A 46 -2.42 15.05 -14.64
N TYR A 47 -2.31 16.38 -14.57
CA TYR A 47 -3.47 17.24 -14.39
C TYR A 47 -4.24 17.36 -15.73
N LEU A 48 -5.50 16.95 -15.74
CA LEU A 48 -6.34 16.98 -16.96
C LEU A 48 -7.12 18.29 -17.12
N GLY A 49 -7.22 19.11 -16.07
CA GLY A 49 -7.99 20.37 -16.08
C GLY A 49 -9.13 20.37 -15.05
N CYS A 50 -10.06 21.30 -15.23
CA CYS A 50 -11.28 21.42 -14.43
C CYS A 50 -12.51 21.48 -15.37
N VAL A 51 -13.64 20.97 -14.90
CA VAL A 51 -14.91 20.98 -15.64
C VAL A 51 -16.06 21.26 -14.68
N GLU A 52 -17.03 22.05 -15.13
CA GLU A 52 -18.25 22.32 -14.35
C GLU A 52 -19.16 21.09 -14.34
N VAL A 53 -19.74 20.83 -13.18
CA VAL A 53 -20.63 19.69 -12.91
C VAL A 53 -21.92 20.15 -12.25
N TYR A 54 -23.00 19.39 -12.43
CA TYR A 54 -24.32 19.75 -11.90
C TYR A 54 -24.44 19.54 -10.38
N GLU A 55 -23.81 18.49 -9.86
CA GLU A 55 -23.75 18.19 -8.42
C GLU A 55 -22.31 18.24 -7.91
N SER A 56 -22.13 18.66 -6.65
CA SER A 56 -20.80 18.82 -6.05
C SER A 56 -20.18 17.51 -5.52
N ARG A 57 -20.94 16.41 -5.47
CA ARG A 57 -20.50 15.14 -4.88
C ARG A 57 -21.12 13.95 -5.60
N GLY A 58 -20.42 12.81 -5.56
CA GLY A 58 -20.91 11.54 -6.07
C GLY A 58 -19.91 10.89 -7.02
N MET A 59 -19.75 9.56 -6.90
CA MET A 59 -18.80 8.81 -7.73
C MET A 59 -19.12 8.95 -9.22
N GLN A 60 -20.40 8.84 -9.58
CA GLN A 60 -20.87 8.95 -10.96
C GLN A 60 -20.55 10.32 -11.58
N ILE A 61 -20.59 11.39 -10.78
CA ILE A 61 -20.23 12.74 -11.23
C ILE A 61 -18.74 12.83 -11.57
N CYS A 62 -17.87 12.24 -10.73
CA CYS A 62 -16.42 12.20 -10.99
C CYS A 62 -16.08 11.37 -12.24
N GLU A 63 -16.76 10.24 -12.45
CA GLU A 63 -16.59 9.38 -13.64
C GLU A 63 -16.98 10.11 -14.93
N ASP A 64 -18.11 10.82 -14.92
CA ASP A 64 -18.56 11.62 -16.05
C ASP A 64 -17.64 12.81 -16.32
N ALA A 65 -17.17 13.49 -15.27
CA ALA A 65 -16.19 14.57 -15.40
C ALA A 65 -14.89 14.08 -16.06
N LEU A 66 -14.39 12.91 -15.65
CA LEU A 66 -13.22 12.29 -16.26
C LEU A 66 -13.46 11.93 -17.73
N ARG A 67 -14.67 11.51 -18.11
CA ARG A 67 -15.02 11.20 -19.51
C ARG A 67 -15.00 12.45 -20.39
N ARG A 68 -15.32 13.63 -19.85
CA ARG A 68 -15.28 14.91 -20.58
C ARG A 68 -13.88 15.50 -20.74
N LEU A 69 -12.98 15.19 -19.79
CA LEU A 69 -11.59 15.70 -19.75
C LEU A 69 -10.57 14.78 -20.44
N ARG A 70 -11.01 13.62 -20.93
CA ARG A 70 -10.21 12.68 -21.73
C ARG A 70 -10.41 12.93 -23.20
#